data_AF-A0A926U3V6-F1
#
_entry.id   AF-A0A926U3V6-F1
#
_cell.length_a   1.000
_cell.length_b   1.000
_cell.length_c   1.000
_cell.angle_alpha   90.00
_cell.angle_beta   90.00
_cell.angle_gamma   90.00
#
_symmetry.space_group_name_H-M   'P 1'
#
loop_
_entity.id
_entity.type
_entity.pdbx_description
1 polymer ?
#
loop_
_entity_poly.entity_id
_entity_poly.type
_entity_poly.pdbx_seq_one_letter_code
_entity_poly.pdbx_strand_id
1 'polypeptide(L)'
;MNTSTRNRSNVSSSAIAIQSIHALSGLRSLYSETLGDPRICIAVLDGSVDQSHPCFAGANLTQIQTLVSGFAKSKSVNKHGTHVASIIFGQPNSSVPGIAPGCRGLIVPVFADGQEELVPCSQLDLARAITQAVEQGANVINISGGQLTQSGEPDPFLTNAIQLCKENNVLIVAATGNDGCACLHLPAAIASVLAVGAMDAQLQPMEFSNWGEAYQTNGILAPGENILGAVPGGGTKTMSGTSFAAPIVSGIAALLLSLQLKQGSKPDPEAVRKSILQSALPCQQPSSNCQRFLAGRLNVPGAHALITKGEISAMIDQTQEEAMIQASAMTQEFTPAPEMIQPSEMSHPTPEVATAVTPSGAEGECSCGGGAVKQIQLVYALGELGTDFGSEARRDAFYQAKPEEMPLLDYLDQNPWEAQSLIWTLNLDATPIYAIVPVGAYASLIYDRLRSFLRDENIERVSIPGRVAGSMKLLSGQTVPVVVPEVRGMYGWSIAALIEQLMQTNPSGASEQDYRNKIQEYLERIYYEFRNLGTTPQERALNFSATNAFQIADVMSTGTAADIGLDTITVEKSPICRPDSDCYDVKVKFFNLEDSRRAGKIFRFTVDVSEVIPVSIGRVRSWSIAS
;
A
#
# COMPACT_ATOMS: atom_id res chain seq x y z
N MET A 1 -11.47 -64.24 -34.78
CA MET A 1 -10.84 -65.40 -34.14
C MET A 1 -9.64 -64.91 -33.35
N ASN A 2 -9.66 -65.18 -32.04
CA ASN A 2 -8.60 -65.20 -31.03
C ASN A 2 -7.77 -63.90 -30.79
N THR A 3 -7.89 -63.18 -29.66
CA THR A 3 -7.56 -63.52 -28.23
C THR A 3 -6.09 -63.95 -28.09
N SER A 4 -5.23 -63.44 -27.19
CA SER A 4 -5.44 -63.33 -25.75
C SER A 4 -4.20 -62.79 -25.00
N THR A 5 -4.43 -61.89 -24.03
CA THR A 5 -3.93 -61.87 -22.62
C THR A 5 -2.45 -61.79 -22.18
N ARG A 6 -2.24 -60.84 -21.23
CA ARG A 6 -1.52 -60.91 -19.91
C ARG A 6 0.03 -61.00 -19.94
N ASN A 7 0.82 -60.47 -18.99
CA ASN A 7 0.57 -59.89 -17.66
C ASN A 7 1.79 -59.06 -17.16
N ARG A 8 1.48 -58.00 -16.40
CA ARG A 8 2.14 -57.37 -15.23
C ARG A 8 3.45 -57.93 -14.62
N SER A 9 4.35 -57.00 -14.26
CA SER A 9 4.95 -56.87 -12.90
C SER A 9 5.63 -55.50 -12.71
N ASN A 10 5.01 -54.58 -11.97
CA ASN A 10 5.39 -54.12 -10.62
C ASN A 10 6.65 -53.24 -10.55
N VAL A 11 6.44 -51.92 -10.62
CA VAL A 11 7.30 -50.94 -9.94
C VAL A 11 6.40 -50.17 -8.99
N SER A 12 6.72 -50.30 -7.70
CA SER A 12 6.04 -49.68 -6.57
C SER A 12 6.23 -48.15 -6.60
N SER A 13 5.20 -47.39 -6.99
CA SER A 13 5.15 -45.94 -6.86
C SER A 13 4.19 -45.54 -5.74
N SER A 14 4.72 -45.36 -4.53
CA SER A 14 4.05 -44.64 -3.45
C SER A 14 4.19 -43.13 -3.69
N ALA A 15 3.45 -42.61 -4.68
CA ALA A 15 3.19 -41.18 -4.84
C ALA A 15 1.66 -41.02 -4.72
N ILE A 16 1.20 -40.69 -3.52
CA ILE A 16 -0.22 -40.42 -3.26
C ILE A 16 -0.54 -39.08 -3.95
N ALA A 17 -1.25 -39.15 -5.06
CA ALA A 17 -1.77 -37.97 -5.74
C ALA A 17 -2.81 -37.29 -4.84
N ILE A 18 -2.57 -36.03 -4.46
CA ILE A 18 -3.53 -35.19 -3.73
C ILE A 18 -4.61 -34.73 -4.73
N GLN A 19 -5.57 -35.59 -5.04
CA GLN A 19 -6.75 -35.24 -5.86
C GLN A 19 -7.93 -34.74 -5.02
N SER A 20 -7.82 -34.78 -3.69
CA SER A 20 -8.85 -34.31 -2.76
C SER A 20 -8.19 -33.42 -1.71
N ILE A 21 -8.83 -32.30 -1.37
CA ILE A 21 -8.41 -31.40 -0.29
C ILE A 21 -8.20 -32.17 1.03
N HIS A 22 -8.97 -33.26 1.24
CA HIS A 22 -8.83 -34.18 2.37
C HIS A 22 -7.53 -34.99 2.41
N ALA A 23 -6.78 -35.04 1.31
CA ALA A 23 -5.47 -35.69 1.24
C ALA A 23 -4.31 -34.76 1.68
N LEU A 24 -4.61 -33.51 2.06
CA LEU A 24 -3.66 -32.65 2.76
C LEU A 24 -3.22 -33.30 4.07
N SER A 25 -1.91 -33.52 4.21
CA SER A 25 -1.31 -34.04 5.44
C SER A 25 -1.75 -33.22 6.65
N GLY A 26 -2.22 -33.88 7.71
CA GLY A 26 -2.67 -33.25 8.96
C GLY A 26 -4.12 -32.76 9.00
N LEU A 27 -4.80 -32.54 7.87
CA LEU A 27 -6.16 -31.98 7.86
C LEU A 27 -7.18 -32.92 8.52
N ARG A 28 -7.05 -34.24 8.31
CA ARG A 28 -7.91 -35.25 8.96
C ARG A 28 -7.76 -35.26 10.49
N SER A 29 -6.55 -35.01 10.99
CA SER A 29 -6.31 -34.89 12.43
C SER A 29 -7.03 -33.66 12.97
N LEU A 30 -6.91 -32.52 12.27
CA LEU A 30 -7.57 -31.28 12.64
C LEU A 30 -9.10 -31.42 12.71
N TYR A 31 -9.70 -32.15 11.75
CA TYR A 31 -11.13 -32.44 11.73
C TYR A 31 -11.62 -33.34 12.86
N SER A 32 -10.76 -34.21 13.40
CA SER A 32 -11.12 -35.00 14.57
C SER A 32 -11.27 -34.11 15.82
N GLU A 33 -10.67 -32.92 15.80
CA GLU A 33 -10.71 -31.97 16.92
C GLU A 33 -11.77 -30.89 16.73
N THR A 34 -11.91 -30.34 15.53
CA THR A 34 -12.93 -29.33 15.21
C THR A 34 -13.26 -29.28 13.72
N LEU A 35 -14.51 -28.98 13.41
CA LEU A 35 -14.97 -28.64 12.04
C LEU A 35 -15.19 -27.12 11.88
N GLY A 36 -14.79 -26.33 12.89
CA GLY A 36 -15.06 -24.90 13.00
C GLY A 36 -15.93 -24.58 14.22
N ASP A 37 -15.77 -23.37 14.75
CA ASP A 37 -16.59 -22.82 15.84
C ASP A 37 -17.40 -21.62 15.30
N PRO A 38 -18.72 -21.53 15.57
CA PRO A 38 -19.58 -20.45 15.05
C PRO A 38 -19.19 -19.05 15.56
N ARG A 39 -18.35 -18.96 16.58
CA ARG A 39 -17.77 -17.68 17.06
C ARG A 39 -16.65 -17.18 16.17
N ILE A 40 -16.03 -18.04 15.36
CA ILE A 40 -15.02 -17.65 14.38
C ILE A 40 -15.73 -17.27 13.07
N CYS A 41 -15.47 -16.05 12.60
CA CYS A 41 -16.05 -15.50 11.39
C CYS A 41 -15.01 -15.38 10.29
N ILE A 42 -15.35 -15.88 9.10
CA ILE A 42 -14.53 -15.78 7.90
C ILE A 42 -15.30 -14.92 6.90
N ALA A 43 -14.75 -13.76 6.54
CA ALA A 43 -15.29 -12.95 5.46
C ALA A 43 -14.71 -13.38 4.12
N VAL A 44 -15.56 -13.54 3.11
CA VAL A 44 -15.18 -13.82 1.73
C VAL A 44 -15.48 -12.57 0.91
N LEU A 45 -14.41 -11.87 0.52
CA LEU A 45 -14.47 -10.71 -0.37
C LEU A 45 -14.26 -11.23 -1.79
N ASP A 46 -15.37 -11.51 -2.47
CA ASP A 46 -15.36 -12.08 -3.81
C ASP A 46 -16.57 -11.58 -4.63
N GLY A 47 -17.02 -12.25 -5.68
CA GLY A 47 -18.32 -12.02 -6.29
C GLY A 47 -19.48 -12.57 -5.43
N SER A 48 -20.72 -12.29 -5.84
CA SER A 48 -21.93 -12.80 -5.19
C SER A 48 -21.97 -14.34 -5.15
N VAL A 49 -22.47 -14.93 -4.06
CA VAL A 49 -22.47 -16.39 -3.83
C VAL A 49 -23.86 -17.00 -4.03
N ASP A 50 -23.94 -18.16 -4.68
CA ASP A 50 -25.18 -18.95 -4.76
C ASP A 50 -25.46 -19.64 -3.42
N GLN A 51 -26.06 -18.91 -2.47
CA GLN A 51 -26.41 -19.48 -1.16
C GLN A 51 -27.50 -20.56 -1.24
N SER A 52 -28.19 -20.69 -2.38
CA SER A 52 -29.19 -21.75 -2.61
C SER A 52 -28.54 -23.08 -3.02
N HIS A 53 -27.25 -23.08 -3.35
CA HIS A 53 -26.54 -24.28 -3.73
C HIS A 53 -26.58 -25.33 -2.60
N PRO A 54 -26.90 -26.62 -2.89
CA PRO A 54 -27.07 -27.65 -1.86
C PRO A 54 -25.86 -27.84 -0.92
N CYS A 55 -24.65 -27.48 -1.34
CA CYS A 55 -23.47 -27.56 -0.49
C CYS A 55 -23.50 -26.63 0.73
N PHE A 56 -24.30 -25.56 0.69
CA PHE A 56 -24.43 -24.63 1.81
C PHE A 56 -25.62 -24.95 2.72
N ALA A 57 -26.33 -26.05 2.49
CA ALA A 57 -27.47 -26.46 3.31
C ALA A 57 -27.02 -26.77 4.76
N GLY A 58 -27.24 -25.83 5.67
CA GLY A 58 -26.80 -25.89 7.07
C GLY A 58 -25.60 -25.01 7.40
N ALA A 59 -24.98 -24.36 6.40
CA ALA A 59 -23.91 -23.40 6.61
C ALA A 59 -24.47 -22.08 7.18
N ASN A 60 -23.75 -21.45 8.11
CA ASN A 60 -24.12 -20.14 8.67
C ASN A 60 -23.52 -19.01 7.83
N LEU A 61 -24.13 -18.73 6.69
CA LEU A 61 -23.69 -17.69 5.76
C LEU A 61 -24.61 -16.48 5.81
N THR A 62 -24.02 -15.29 5.90
CA THR A 62 -24.73 -14.01 5.78
C THR A 62 -24.08 -13.18 4.68
N GLN A 63 -24.86 -12.67 3.75
CA GLN A 63 -24.38 -11.69 2.78
C GLN A 63 -24.77 -10.28 3.24
N ILE A 64 -23.81 -9.35 3.21
CA ILE A 64 -24.07 -7.94 3.51
C ILE A 64 -24.20 -7.11 2.24
N GLN A 65 -24.85 -5.95 2.38
CA GLN A 65 -24.87 -4.96 1.32
C GLN A 65 -23.47 -4.35 1.18
N THR A 66 -22.87 -4.51 0.01
CA THR A 66 -21.55 -3.97 -0.29
C THR A 66 -21.60 -2.46 -0.50
N LEU A 67 -20.59 -1.75 0.01
CA LEU A 67 -20.36 -0.32 -0.27
C LEU A 67 -19.56 -0.08 -1.56
N VAL A 68 -19.26 -1.15 -2.30
CA VAL A 68 -18.59 -1.10 -3.61
C VAL A 68 -19.51 -0.48 -4.65
N SER A 69 -19.01 0.55 -5.33
CA SER A 69 -19.78 1.30 -6.31
C SER A 69 -20.09 0.47 -7.58
N GLY A 70 -21.30 0.60 -8.13
CA GLY A 70 -21.72 -0.15 -9.33
C GLY A 70 -22.22 -1.58 -9.08
N PHE A 71 -21.94 -2.16 -7.91
CA PHE A 71 -22.32 -3.53 -7.56
C PHE A 71 -23.79 -3.69 -7.16
N ALA A 72 -24.40 -2.65 -6.58
CA ALA A 72 -25.80 -2.65 -6.13
C ALA A 72 -26.83 -2.90 -7.26
N LYS A 73 -26.41 -2.97 -8.53
CA LYS A 73 -27.27 -3.22 -9.68
C LYS A 73 -27.17 -4.65 -10.25
N SER A 74 -26.15 -5.43 -9.91
CA SER A 74 -26.01 -6.79 -10.43
C SER A 74 -26.53 -7.82 -9.44
N LYS A 75 -27.66 -8.47 -9.77
CA LYS A 75 -28.17 -9.65 -9.06
C LYS A 75 -27.56 -10.97 -9.58
N SER A 76 -26.58 -10.90 -10.48
CA SER A 76 -25.96 -12.10 -11.03
C SER A 76 -25.10 -12.78 -9.96
N VAL A 77 -25.25 -14.10 -9.90
CA VAL A 77 -24.50 -14.93 -8.97
C VAL A 77 -23.18 -15.32 -9.64
N ASN A 78 -22.08 -15.07 -8.95
CA ASN A 78 -20.75 -15.22 -9.51
C ASN A 78 -20.25 -16.66 -9.31
N LYS A 79 -19.75 -17.26 -10.39
CA LYS A 79 -19.22 -18.62 -10.38
C LYS A 79 -17.96 -18.75 -9.53
N HIS A 80 -17.07 -17.76 -9.59
CA HIS A 80 -15.83 -17.73 -8.81
C HIS A 80 -16.12 -17.60 -7.31
N GLY A 81 -16.94 -16.63 -6.89
CA GLY A 81 -17.33 -16.44 -5.49
C GLY A 81 -18.03 -17.66 -4.89
N THR A 82 -18.95 -18.29 -5.65
CA THR A 82 -19.61 -19.54 -5.23
C THR A 82 -18.62 -20.68 -5.02
N HIS A 83 -17.65 -20.83 -5.93
CA HIS A 83 -16.60 -21.84 -5.83
C HIS A 83 -15.71 -21.61 -4.60
N VAL A 84 -15.17 -20.39 -4.45
CA VAL A 84 -14.34 -19.97 -3.30
C VAL A 84 -15.07 -20.19 -1.97
N ALA A 85 -16.31 -19.74 -1.85
CA ALA A 85 -17.09 -19.92 -0.62
C ALA A 85 -17.34 -21.40 -0.31
N SER A 86 -17.56 -22.24 -1.32
CA SER A 86 -17.79 -23.68 -1.12
C SER A 86 -16.56 -24.42 -0.61
N ILE A 87 -15.35 -24.00 -1.00
CA ILE A 87 -14.09 -24.56 -0.49
C ILE A 87 -13.99 -24.32 1.03
N ILE A 88 -14.53 -23.21 1.55
CA ILE A 88 -14.49 -22.90 2.98
C ILE A 88 -15.66 -23.54 3.72
N PHE A 89 -16.90 -23.32 3.27
CA PHE A 89 -18.10 -23.57 4.07
C PHE A 89 -18.96 -24.74 3.61
N GLY A 90 -18.57 -25.42 2.54
CA GLY A 90 -19.30 -26.57 2.02
C GLY A 90 -19.52 -27.63 3.09
N GLN A 91 -20.77 -28.08 3.27
CA GLN A 91 -21.11 -28.95 4.39
C GLN A 91 -20.56 -30.37 4.18
N PRO A 92 -20.16 -31.10 5.26
CA PRO A 92 -19.40 -32.34 5.14
C PRO A 92 -20.03 -33.44 4.28
N ASN A 93 -21.36 -33.53 4.26
CA ASN A 93 -22.11 -34.55 3.52
C ASN A 93 -22.67 -34.04 2.19
N SER A 94 -22.18 -32.90 1.72
CA SER A 94 -22.65 -32.30 0.48
C SER A 94 -21.75 -32.64 -0.71
N SER A 95 -22.10 -32.12 -1.89
CA SER A 95 -21.30 -32.29 -3.11
C SER A 95 -19.91 -31.65 -3.03
N VAL A 96 -19.70 -30.72 -2.10
CA VAL A 96 -18.41 -30.06 -1.84
C VAL A 96 -18.17 -30.00 -0.33
N PRO A 97 -17.36 -30.90 0.25
CA PRO A 97 -16.95 -30.79 1.64
C PRO A 97 -15.89 -29.70 1.78
N GLY A 98 -16.25 -28.62 2.48
CA GLY A 98 -15.41 -27.47 2.72
C GLY A 98 -14.46 -27.65 3.90
N ILE A 99 -13.53 -26.70 4.05
CA ILE A 99 -12.52 -26.74 5.09
C ILE A 99 -13.08 -26.45 6.48
N ALA A 100 -13.85 -25.39 6.65
CA ALA A 100 -14.33 -24.91 7.95
C ALA A 100 -15.87 -24.79 7.97
N PRO A 101 -16.63 -25.90 7.78
CA PRO A 101 -18.08 -25.86 7.63
C PRO A 101 -18.84 -25.42 8.89
N GLY A 102 -18.21 -25.48 10.07
CA GLY A 102 -18.79 -25.06 11.35
C GLY A 102 -18.57 -23.58 11.72
N CYS A 103 -17.78 -22.83 10.94
CA CYS A 103 -17.52 -21.41 11.17
C CYS A 103 -18.66 -20.53 10.63
N ARG A 104 -18.75 -19.29 11.12
CA ARG A 104 -19.62 -18.26 10.55
C ARG A 104 -18.99 -17.70 9.27
N GLY A 105 -19.78 -17.57 8.20
CA GLY A 105 -19.35 -16.97 6.95
C GLY A 105 -20.02 -15.65 6.65
N LEU A 106 -19.22 -14.65 6.25
CA LEU A 106 -19.69 -13.34 5.81
C LEU A 106 -19.34 -13.15 4.34
N ILE A 107 -20.34 -13.02 3.47
CA ILE A 107 -20.13 -12.77 2.04
C ILE A 107 -20.18 -11.27 1.78
N VAL A 108 -19.08 -10.72 1.24
CA VAL A 108 -18.95 -9.30 0.90
C VAL A 108 -18.63 -9.17 -0.58
N PRO A 109 -19.63 -8.88 -1.45
CA PRO A 109 -19.40 -8.79 -2.89
C PRO A 109 -18.49 -7.60 -3.27
N VAL A 110 -17.41 -7.85 -4.02
CA VAL A 110 -16.42 -6.87 -4.50
C VAL A 110 -15.99 -7.04 -5.96
N PHE A 111 -15.99 -8.26 -6.52
CA PHE A 111 -15.52 -8.52 -7.90
C PHE A 111 -16.67 -8.76 -8.87
N ALA A 112 -16.78 -7.90 -9.90
CA ALA A 112 -17.87 -7.94 -10.88
C ALA A 112 -17.73 -9.15 -11.82
N ASP A 113 -18.87 -9.63 -12.33
CA ASP A 113 -18.88 -10.69 -13.36
C ASP A 113 -18.25 -10.16 -14.66
N GLY A 114 -17.09 -10.72 -15.03
CA GLY A 114 -16.61 -10.77 -16.40
C GLY A 114 -17.00 -12.09 -17.06
N GLN A 115 -17.15 -12.11 -18.39
CA GLN A 115 -17.59 -13.32 -19.10
C GLN A 115 -16.58 -14.47 -19.04
N GLU A 116 -15.29 -14.20 -18.79
CA GLU A 116 -14.23 -15.23 -18.71
C GLU A 116 -13.15 -14.98 -17.64
N GLU A 117 -12.92 -13.72 -17.21
CA GLU A 117 -11.95 -13.35 -16.17
C GLU A 117 -12.57 -12.44 -15.11
N LEU A 118 -12.07 -12.50 -13.87
CA LEU A 118 -12.46 -11.58 -12.81
C LEU A 118 -12.04 -10.16 -13.18
N VAL A 119 -12.98 -9.22 -13.17
CA VAL A 119 -12.62 -7.79 -13.28
C VAL A 119 -11.98 -7.38 -11.95
N PRO A 120 -10.71 -6.90 -11.94
CA PRO A 120 -10.05 -6.47 -10.72
C PRO A 120 -10.88 -5.37 -10.02
N CYS A 121 -11.10 -5.51 -8.71
CA CYS A 121 -11.73 -4.45 -7.92
C CYS A 121 -10.73 -3.32 -7.68
N SER A 122 -11.19 -2.06 -7.63
CA SER A 122 -10.35 -0.94 -7.24
C SER A 122 -9.84 -1.11 -5.80
N GLN A 123 -8.66 -0.58 -5.46
CA GLN A 123 -8.14 -0.67 -4.09
C GLN A 123 -9.03 0.05 -3.08
N LEU A 124 -9.75 1.09 -3.50
CA LEU A 124 -10.75 1.80 -2.68
C LEU A 124 -11.95 0.90 -2.35
N ASP A 125 -12.47 0.19 -3.34
CA ASP A 125 -13.60 -0.73 -3.14
C ASP A 125 -13.19 -1.91 -2.26
N LEU A 126 -11.97 -2.43 -2.45
CA LEU A 126 -11.40 -3.44 -1.57
C LEU A 126 -11.23 -2.93 -0.14
N ALA A 127 -10.72 -1.71 0.05
CA ALA A 127 -10.56 -1.08 1.37
C ALA A 127 -11.90 -0.93 2.10
N ARG A 128 -12.96 -0.51 1.39
CA ARG A 128 -14.32 -0.44 1.94
C ARG A 128 -14.82 -1.80 2.39
N ALA A 129 -14.66 -2.82 1.55
CA ALA A 129 -15.11 -4.17 1.87
C ALA A 129 -14.34 -4.79 3.05
N ILE A 130 -13.02 -4.55 3.13
CA ILE A 130 -12.21 -4.96 4.29
C ILE A 130 -12.74 -4.28 5.55
N THR A 131 -12.98 -2.96 5.50
CA THR A 131 -13.54 -2.21 6.63
C THR A 131 -14.88 -2.78 7.08
N GLN A 132 -15.80 -3.05 6.14
CA GLN A 132 -17.09 -3.68 6.45
C GLN A 132 -16.92 -5.06 7.08
N ALA A 133 -15.97 -5.88 6.60
CA ALA A 133 -15.72 -7.20 7.17
C ALA A 133 -15.22 -7.12 8.62
N VAL A 134 -14.32 -6.17 8.93
CA VAL A 134 -13.84 -5.94 10.30
C VAL A 134 -14.98 -5.47 11.20
N GLU A 135 -15.80 -4.51 10.75
CA GLU A 135 -16.95 -4.00 11.52
C GLU A 135 -18.00 -5.09 11.81
N GLN A 136 -18.15 -6.07 10.92
CA GLN A 136 -19.02 -7.24 11.10
C GLN A 136 -18.36 -8.38 11.92
N GLY A 137 -17.18 -8.13 12.48
CA GLY A 137 -16.49 -9.04 13.38
C GLY A 137 -15.84 -10.23 12.69
N ALA A 138 -15.30 -10.05 11.47
CA ALA A 138 -14.46 -11.05 10.82
C ALA A 138 -13.17 -11.29 11.61
N ASN A 139 -12.78 -12.56 11.77
CA ASN A 139 -11.46 -12.93 12.30
C ASN A 139 -10.46 -13.22 11.18
N VAL A 140 -10.98 -13.73 10.05
CA VAL A 140 -10.22 -14.02 8.83
C VAL A 140 -10.93 -13.37 7.64
N ILE A 141 -10.20 -12.71 6.76
CA ILE A 141 -10.69 -12.10 5.52
C ILE A 141 -10.00 -12.82 4.36
N ASN A 142 -10.76 -13.57 3.57
CA ASN A 142 -10.30 -14.21 2.34
C ASN A 142 -10.51 -13.29 1.15
N ILE A 143 -9.43 -13.01 0.42
CA ILE A 143 -9.44 -12.20 -0.80
C ILE A 143 -8.84 -13.06 -1.93
N SER A 144 -9.70 -13.75 -2.68
CA SER A 144 -9.31 -14.64 -3.78
C SER A 144 -9.08 -13.90 -5.10
N GLY A 145 -8.43 -12.74 -5.02
CA GLY A 145 -8.10 -11.88 -6.14
C GLY A 145 -7.12 -10.80 -5.72
N GLY A 146 -6.77 -9.92 -6.65
CA GLY A 146 -5.89 -8.80 -6.37
C GLY A 146 -5.62 -7.95 -7.60
N GLN A 147 -4.95 -6.83 -7.39
CA GLN A 147 -4.54 -5.93 -8.46
C GLN A 147 -3.03 -6.04 -8.68
N LEU A 148 -2.63 -6.34 -9.92
CA LEU A 148 -1.22 -6.31 -10.33
C LEU A 148 -0.66 -4.90 -10.15
N THR A 149 0.51 -4.81 -9.51
CA THR A 149 1.24 -3.56 -9.27
C THR A 149 2.71 -3.73 -9.62
N GLN A 150 3.32 -2.65 -10.11
CA GLN A 150 4.76 -2.63 -10.41
C GLN A 150 5.61 -2.39 -9.16
N SER A 151 5.10 -1.69 -8.15
CA SER A 151 5.86 -1.28 -6.95
C SER A 151 5.56 -2.13 -5.71
N GLY A 152 4.41 -2.82 -5.67
CA GLY A 152 3.95 -3.48 -4.43
C GLY A 152 3.38 -2.52 -3.39
N GLU A 153 3.28 -1.22 -3.70
CA GLU A 153 2.80 -0.19 -2.75
C GLU A 153 1.28 0.00 -2.84
N PRO A 154 0.53 -0.20 -1.72
CA PRO A 154 -0.91 0.05 -1.67
C PRO A 154 -1.29 1.53 -1.62
N ASP A 155 -2.44 1.85 -2.21
CA ASP A 155 -3.10 3.14 -2.03
C ASP A 155 -3.40 3.40 -0.54
N PRO A 156 -3.39 4.66 -0.07
CA PRO A 156 -3.60 4.99 1.34
C PRO A 156 -4.88 4.41 1.96
N PHE A 157 -5.97 4.27 1.19
CA PHE A 157 -7.21 3.66 1.68
C PHE A 157 -7.04 2.17 1.97
N LEU A 158 -6.35 1.44 1.10
CA LEU A 158 -6.06 0.03 1.31
C LEU A 158 -5.07 -0.16 2.47
N THR A 159 -4.06 0.72 2.56
CA THR A 159 -3.15 0.79 3.72
C THR A 159 -3.91 0.95 5.03
N ASN A 160 -4.84 1.91 5.10
CA ASN A 160 -5.64 2.16 6.31
C ASN A 160 -6.55 0.97 6.64
N ALA A 161 -7.18 0.35 5.64
CA ALA A 161 -8.03 -0.83 5.87
C ALA A 161 -7.24 -2.03 6.39
N ILE A 162 -6.02 -2.23 5.92
CA ILE A 162 -5.13 -3.30 6.40
C ILE A 162 -4.59 -2.98 7.79
N GLN A 163 -4.28 -1.71 8.06
CA GLN A 163 -3.90 -1.25 9.39
C GLN A 163 -5.05 -1.46 10.38
N LEU A 164 -6.30 -1.20 9.98
CA LEU A 164 -7.49 -1.50 10.78
C LEU A 164 -7.59 -3.01 11.11
N CYS A 165 -7.30 -3.89 10.16
CA CYS A 165 -7.23 -5.33 10.43
C CYS A 165 -6.16 -5.66 11.47
N LYS A 166 -4.97 -5.06 11.36
CA LYS A 166 -3.88 -5.27 12.32
C LYS A 166 -4.26 -4.80 13.73
N GLU A 167 -4.91 -3.65 13.86
CA GLU A 167 -5.36 -3.09 15.13
C GLU A 167 -6.47 -3.92 15.79
N ASN A 168 -7.31 -4.57 14.98
CA ASN A 168 -8.40 -5.42 15.46
C ASN A 168 -8.04 -6.92 15.51
N ASN A 169 -6.77 -7.27 15.29
CA ASN A 169 -6.26 -8.64 15.19
C ASN A 169 -7.08 -9.51 14.22
N VAL A 170 -7.24 -9.03 12.98
CA VAL A 170 -7.93 -9.71 11.89
C VAL A 170 -6.90 -10.15 10.85
N LEU A 171 -6.91 -11.43 10.50
CA LEU A 171 -6.00 -12.00 9.50
C LEU A 171 -6.57 -11.81 8.10
N ILE A 172 -5.78 -11.23 7.20
CA ILE A 172 -6.09 -11.21 5.76
C ILE A 172 -5.30 -12.33 5.08
N VAL A 173 -5.99 -13.14 4.26
CA VAL A 173 -5.42 -14.17 3.41
C VAL A 173 -5.74 -13.82 1.96
N ALA A 174 -4.72 -13.67 1.11
CA ALA A 174 -4.90 -13.21 -0.26
C ALA A 174 -4.08 -14.01 -1.29
N ALA A 175 -4.63 -14.17 -2.48
CA ALA A 175 -3.97 -14.87 -3.59
C ALA A 175 -2.82 -14.05 -4.20
N THR A 176 -1.70 -14.69 -4.57
CA THR A 176 -0.53 -13.99 -5.14
C THR A 176 -0.70 -13.53 -6.60
N GLY A 177 -1.68 -14.08 -7.32
CA GLY A 177 -1.93 -13.83 -8.75
C GLY A 177 -1.52 -15.01 -9.64
N ASN A 178 -1.94 -14.96 -10.91
CA ASN A 178 -1.84 -16.10 -11.86
C ASN A 178 -1.09 -15.73 -13.16
N ASP A 179 -0.21 -14.73 -13.10
CA ASP A 179 0.48 -14.14 -14.26
C ASP A 179 1.75 -14.92 -14.66
N GLY A 180 2.21 -15.83 -13.80
CA GLY A 180 3.38 -16.68 -14.05
C GLY A 180 4.71 -15.92 -14.05
N CYS A 181 4.78 -14.82 -13.29
CA CYS A 181 5.96 -13.96 -13.23
C CYS A 181 6.37 -13.56 -11.80
N ALA A 182 7.56 -12.96 -11.69
CA ALA A 182 8.06 -12.32 -10.48
C ALA A 182 7.33 -10.98 -10.23
N CYS A 183 6.04 -11.05 -9.97
CA CYS A 183 5.08 -9.94 -10.00
C CYS A 183 4.27 -9.86 -8.71
N LEU A 184 3.88 -8.65 -8.32
CA LEU A 184 3.22 -8.39 -7.04
C LEU A 184 1.76 -7.99 -7.25
N HIS A 185 0.87 -8.60 -6.47
CA HIS A 185 -0.55 -8.28 -6.41
C HIS A 185 -0.89 -7.69 -5.04
N LEU A 186 -1.71 -6.66 -5.03
CA LEU A 186 -2.28 -6.12 -3.81
C LEU A 186 -3.65 -6.76 -3.55
N PRO A 187 -3.95 -7.15 -2.28
CA PRO A 187 -3.19 -6.83 -1.07
C PRO A 187 -2.14 -7.89 -0.68
N ALA A 188 -1.98 -8.97 -1.43
CA ALA A 188 -1.11 -10.09 -1.07
C ALA A 188 0.35 -9.68 -0.80
N ALA A 189 0.88 -8.70 -1.54
CA ALA A 189 2.27 -8.25 -1.40
C ALA A 189 2.55 -7.49 -0.09
N ILE A 190 1.53 -7.18 0.70
CA ILE A 190 1.67 -6.38 1.92
C ILE A 190 2.09 -7.27 3.08
N ALA A 191 3.15 -6.88 3.80
CA ALA A 191 3.82 -7.72 4.78
C ALA A 191 2.90 -8.36 5.84
N SER A 192 1.86 -7.66 6.31
CA SER A 192 0.91 -8.16 7.31
C SER A 192 -0.14 -9.14 6.76
N VAL A 193 -0.26 -9.27 5.43
CA VAL A 193 -1.16 -10.19 4.75
C VAL A 193 -0.49 -11.56 4.62
N LEU A 194 -1.25 -12.64 4.76
CA LEU A 194 -0.79 -13.99 4.43
C LEU A 194 -1.04 -14.25 2.95
N ALA A 195 0.03 -14.20 2.15
CA ALA A 195 -0.04 -14.43 0.72
C ALA A 195 -0.09 -15.94 0.40
N VAL A 196 -0.89 -16.33 -0.58
CA VAL A 196 -1.07 -17.76 -0.93
C VAL A 196 -0.85 -17.97 -2.42
N GLY A 197 0.22 -18.70 -2.74
CA GLY A 197 0.48 -19.25 -4.08
C GLY A 197 -0.08 -20.66 -4.25
N ALA A 198 -0.04 -21.16 -5.48
CA ALA A 198 -0.62 -22.44 -5.86
C ALA A 198 0.46 -23.51 -6.11
N MET A 199 0.23 -24.72 -5.61
CA MET A 199 1.01 -25.91 -5.95
C MET A 199 0.14 -27.04 -6.51
N ASP A 200 0.77 -27.93 -7.27
CA ASP A 200 0.18 -29.15 -7.81
C ASP A 200 0.16 -30.31 -6.80
N ALA A 201 -0.37 -31.46 -7.24
CA ALA A 201 -0.41 -32.69 -6.43
C ALA A 201 0.98 -33.30 -6.18
N GLN A 202 2.01 -32.90 -6.93
CA GLN A 202 3.42 -33.28 -6.76
C GLN A 202 4.18 -32.30 -5.85
N LEU A 203 3.45 -31.37 -5.22
CA LEU A 203 3.95 -30.37 -4.30
C LEU A 203 4.96 -29.41 -4.97
N GLN A 204 4.84 -29.19 -6.28
CA GLN A 204 5.58 -28.20 -7.03
C GLN A 204 4.73 -26.95 -7.27
N PRO A 205 5.33 -25.74 -7.26
CA PRO A 205 4.61 -24.52 -7.60
C PRO A 205 4.02 -24.61 -9.02
N MET A 206 2.78 -24.15 -9.18
CA MET A 206 2.15 -24.04 -10.50
C MET A 206 2.86 -22.98 -11.34
N GLU A 207 2.99 -23.23 -12.65
CA GLU A 207 3.70 -22.30 -13.55
C GLU A 207 3.11 -20.89 -13.57
N PHE A 208 1.79 -20.77 -13.45
CA PHE A 208 1.12 -19.47 -13.40
C PHE A 208 1.24 -18.76 -12.04
N SER A 209 1.66 -19.45 -10.97
CA SER A 209 1.63 -18.87 -9.62
C SER A 209 2.70 -17.79 -9.49
N ASN A 210 2.29 -16.55 -9.23
CA ASN A 210 3.22 -15.43 -9.05
C ASN A 210 4.14 -15.64 -7.84
N TRP A 211 5.36 -15.12 -7.95
CA TRP A 211 6.36 -15.08 -6.89
C TRP A 211 7.01 -13.69 -6.82
N GLY A 212 7.85 -13.44 -5.80
CA GLY A 212 8.51 -12.15 -5.64
C GLY A 212 9.17 -12.02 -4.27
N GLU A 213 9.98 -10.99 -4.09
CA GLU A 213 10.71 -10.72 -2.84
C GLU A 213 9.75 -10.53 -1.65
N ALA A 214 8.70 -9.72 -1.83
CA ALA A 214 7.68 -9.52 -0.80
C ALA A 214 7.10 -10.84 -0.30
N TYR A 215 6.71 -11.72 -1.23
CA TYR A 215 6.11 -13.03 -0.94
C TYR A 215 7.05 -14.02 -0.25
N GLN A 216 8.38 -13.83 -0.29
CA GLN A 216 9.31 -14.71 0.46
C GLN A 216 9.10 -14.62 1.97
N THR A 217 8.61 -13.48 2.46
CA THR A 217 8.49 -13.22 3.90
C THR A 217 7.08 -13.44 4.44
N ASN A 218 6.06 -13.30 3.58
CA ASN A 218 4.67 -13.35 3.99
C ASN A 218 3.82 -14.36 3.21
N GLY A 219 4.42 -15.17 2.33
CA GLY A 219 3.71 -16.08 1.43
C GLY A 219 3.98 -17.57 1.64
N ILE A 220 2.98 -18.41 1.39
CA ILE A 220 3.11 -19.87 1.35
C ILE A 220 2.45 -20.47 0.11
N LEU A 221 2.82 -21.69 -0.25
CA LEU A 221 2.12 -22.49 -1.25
C LEU A 221 1.06 -23.39 -0.62
N ALA A 222 -0.12 -23.43 -1.22
CA ALA A 222 -1.20 -24.37 -0.90
C ALA A 222 -1.74 -25.03 -2.19
N PRO A 223 -2.45 -26.17 -2.10
CA PRO A 223 -2.98 -26.82 -3.30
C PRO A 223 -3.86 -25.87 -4.10
N GLY A 224 -3.55 -25.69 -5.37
CA GLY A 224 -4.29 -24.80 -6.26
C GLY A 224 -4.60 -25.44 -7.62
N GLU A 225 -4.34 -26.73 -7.79
CA GLU A 225 -4.63 -27.48 -9.03
C GLU A 225 -5.88 -28.34 -8.85
N ASN A 226 -6.81 -28.27 -9.81
CA ASN A 226 -7.99 -29.13 -9.90
C ASN A 226 -8.85 -29.15 -8.62
N ILE A 227 -8.99 -28.00 -7.98
CA ILE A 227 -9.73 -27.85 -6.72
C ILE A 227 -11.23 -27.91 -6.99
N LEU A 228 -11.91 -28.88 -6.35
CA LEU A 228 -13.35 -29.06 -6.46
C LEU A 228 -14.09 -27.94 -5.72
N GLY A 229 -15.12 -27.38 -6.36
CA GLY A 229 -16.01 -26.41 -5.74
C GLY A 229 -17.36 -26.33 -6.44
N ALA A 230 -18.28 -25.61 -5.82
CA ALA A 230 -19.65 -25.42 -6.30
C ALA A 230 -19.69 -24.42 -7.46
N VAL A 231 -20.65 -24.60 -8.35
CA VAL A 231 -21.01 -23.61 -9.37
C VAL A 231 -22.48 -23.25 -9.23
N PRO A 232 -22.89 -22.01 -9.56
CA PRO A 232 -24.28 -21.59 -9.46
C PRO A 232 -25.24 -22.54 -10.18
N GLY A 233 -26.40 -22.81 -9.58
CA GLY A 233 -27.40 -23.72 -10.13
C GLY A 233 -27.25 -25.20 -9.72
N GLY A 234 -26.43 -25.50 -8.71
CA GLY A 234 -26.40 -26.81 -8.04
C GLY A 234 -25.30 -27.79 -8.50
N GLY A 235 -24.46 -27.39 -9.45
CA GLY A 235 -23.38 -28.23 -9.99
C GLY A 235 -22.05 -28.08 -9.24
N THR A 236 -21.07 -28.90 -9.61
CA THR A 236 -19.69 -28.77 -9.12
C THR A 236 -18.70 -28.74 -10.28
N LYS A 237 -17.57 -28.05 -10.11
CA LYS A 237 -16.48 -28.00 -11.10
C LYS A 237 -15.12 -27.97 -10.41
N THR A 238 -14.11 -28.58 -11.04
CA THR A 238 -12.71 -28.42 -10.66
C THR A 238 -12.11 -27.20 -11.37
N MET A 239 -11.39 -26.36 -10.62
CA MET A 239 -10.72 -25.16 -11.14
C MET A 239 -9.31 -25.05 -10.56
N SER A 240 -8.40 -24.42 -11.30
CA SER A 240 -7.00 -24.24 -10.91
C SER A 240 -6.64 -22.76 -10.85
N GLY A 241 -5.87 -22.35 -9.85
CA GLY A 241 -5.54 -20.95 -9.59
C GLY A 241 -5.17 -20.68 -8.13
N THR A 242 -4.39 -19.62 -7.91
CA THR A 242 -4.09 -19.11 -6.55
C THR A 242 -5.35 -18.69 -5.80
N SER A 243 -6.39 -18.26 -6.52
CA SER A 243 -7.72 -17.95 -5.99
C SER A 243 -8.41 -19.13 -5.29
N PHE A 244 -8.09 -20.37 -5.65
CA PHE A 244 -8.65 -21.58 -5.02
C PHE A 244 -7.72 -22.16 -3.94
N ALA A 245 -6.45 -21.77 -3.93
CA ALA A 245 -5.50 -22.10 -2.86
C ALA A 245 -5.73 -21.22 -1.61
N ALA A 246 -5.97 -19.92 -1.79
CA ALA A 246 -6.27 -18.97 -0.72
C ALA A 246 -7.40 -19.43 0.24
N PRO A 247 -8.58 -19.87 -0.22
CA PRO A 247 -9.66 -20.31 0.66
C PRO A 247 -9.32 -21.56 1.48
N ILE A 248 -8.42 -22.43 0.98
CA ILE A 248 -7.94 -23.58 1.76
C ILE A 248 -7.18 -23.09 2.99
N VAL A 249 -6.27 -22.14 2.81
CA VAL A 249 -5.48 -21.54 3.91
C VAL A 249 -6.40 -20.75 4.85
N SER A 250 -7.35 -19.98 4.33
CA SER A 250 -8.35 -19.26 5.14
C SER A 250 -9.15 -20.19 6.04
N GLY A 251 -9.60 -21.34 5.50
CA GLY A 251 -10.30 -22.34 6.27
C GLY A 251 -9.42 -22.98 7.35
N ILE A 252 -8.17 -23.33 7.03
CA ILE A 252 -7.23 -23.93 8.00
C ILE A 252 -6.92 -22.94 9.12
N ALA A 253 -6.71 -21.66 8.80
CA ALA A 253 -6.53 -20.62 9.80
C ALA A 253 -7.74 -20.55 10.74
N ALA A 254 -8.96 -20.62 10.20
CA ALA A 254 -10.18 -20.61 11.01
C ALA A 254 -10.35 -21.85 11.90
N LEU A 255 -9.93 -23.03 11.43
CA LEU A 255 -9.90 -24.25 12.26
C LEU A 255 -8.91 -24.08 13.42
N LEU A 256 -7.70 -23.57 13.16
CA LEU A 256 -6.71 -23.30 14.21
C LEU A 256 -7.22 -22.28 15.26
N LEU A 257 -7.92 -21.23 14.83
CA LEU A 257 -8.61 -20.30 15.73
C LEU A 257 -9.71 -20.99 16.56
N SER A 258 -10.45 -21.90 15.93
CA SER A 258 -11.48 -22.70 16.61
C SER A 258 -10.89 -23.64 17.66
N LEU A 259 -9.68 -24.18 17.41
CA LEU A 259 -8.94 -24.95 18.42
C LEU A 259 -8.52 -24.08 19.62
N GLN A 260 -8.01 -22.87 19.39
CA GLN A 260 -7.66 -21.95 20.48
C GLN A 260 -8.86 -21.72 21.41
N LEU A 261 -10.05 -21.48 20.83
CA LEU A 261 -11.29 -21.37 21.59
C LEU A 261 -11.66 -22.63 22.36
N LYS A 262 -11.52 -23.80 21.73
CA LYS A 262 -11.81 -25.09 22.37
C LYS A 262 -10.88 -25.35 23.57
N GLN A 263 -9.65 -24.86 23.50
CA GLN A 263 -8.65 -24.94 24.57
C GLN A 263 -8.81 -23.86 25.65
N GLY A 264 -9.78 -22.94 25.49
CA GLY A 264 -10.05 -21.85 26.44
C GLY A 264 -9.22 -20.59 26.22
N SER A 265 -8.41 -20.54 25.17
CA SER A 265 -7.62 -19.36 24.78
C SER A 265 -8.45 -18.38 23.95
N LYS A 266 -8.08 -17.10 24.00
CA LYS A 266 -8.65 -16.08 23.09
C LYS A 266 -8.17 -16.37 21.65
N PRO A 267 -9.04 -16.26 20.63
CA PRO A 267 -8.61 -16.37 19.24
C PRO A 267 -7.56 -15.31 18.92
N ASP A 268 -6.43 -15.73 18.33
CA ASP A 268 -5.34 -14.86 17.93
C ASP A 268 -4.94 -15.12 16.46
N PRO A 269 -5.57 -14.41 15.50
CA PRO A 269 -5.27 -14.58 14.08
C PRO A 269 -3.83 -14.27 13.67
N GLU A 270 -3.16 -13.32 14.31
CA GLU A 270 -1.74 -13.04 14.03
C GLU A 270 -0.82 -14.17 14.53
N ALA A 271 -1.11 -14.78 15.69
CA ALA A 271 -0.39 -15.98 16.12
C ALA A 271 -0.57 -17.13 15.13
N VAL A 272 -1.80 -17.36 14.65
CA VAL A 272 -2.09 -18.37 13.61
C VAL A 272 -1.33 -18.09 12.32
N ARG A 273 -1.30 -16.83 11.85
CA ARG A 273 -0.50 -16.43 10.68
C ARG A 273 0.98 -16.78 10.85
N LYS A 274 1.57 -16.43 12.00
CA LYS A 274 2.97 -16.75 12.30
C LYS A 274 3.21 -18.26 12.35
N SER A 275 2.34 -19.04 12.98
CA SER A 275 2.48 -20.50 13.03
C SER A 275 2.41 -21.14 11.64
N ILE A 276 1.56 -20.64 10.75
CA ILE A 276 1.49 -21.10 9.36
C ILE A 276 2.78 -20.79 8.61
N LEU A 277 3.31 -19.57 8.73
CA LEU A 277 4.57 -19.15 8.07
C LEU A 277 5.78 -19.90 8.62
N GLN A 278 5.92 -20.00 9.95
CA GLN A 278 7.08 -20.63 10.60
C GLN A 278 7.15 -22.14 10.39
N SER A 279 5.99 -22.79 10.24
CA SER A 279 5.94 -24.23 9.99
C SER A 279 6.07 -24.60 8.51
N ALA A 280 6.03 -23.61 7.61
CA ALA A 280 6.07 -23.85 6.17
C ALA A 280 7.32 -24.65 5.78
N LEU A 281 7.14 -25.68 4.95
CA LEU A 281 8.24 -26.55 4.53
C LEU A 281 9.00 -25.87 3.39
N PRO A 282 10.29 -25.49 3.59
CA PRO A 282 11.05 -24.77 2.58
C PRO A 282 11.35 -25.64 1.36
N CYS A 283 11.81 -24.98 0.29
CA CYS A 283 12.31 -25.65 -0.89
C CYS A 283 13.53 -26.53 -0.54
N GLN A 284 13.50 -27.81 -0.91
CA GLN A 284 14.58 -28.77 -0.65
C GLN A 284 15.50 -28.99 -1.88
N GLN A 285 15.27 -28.27 -2.99
CA GLN A 285 16.02 -28.46 -4.23
C GLN A 285 17.20 -27.47 -4.36
N PRO A 286 18.35 -27.88 -4.91
CA PRO A 286 19.53 -27.02 -5.08
C PRO A 286 19.49 -26.12 -6.33
N SER A 287 18.31 -25.60 -6.74
CA SER A 287 18.14 -24.85 -8.01
C SER A 287 17.57 -23.44 -7.84
N SER A 288 17.72 -22.61 -8.88
CA SER A 288 17.21 -21.23 -8.99
C SER A 288 15.69 -21.07 -8.85
N ASN A 289 14.93 -22.17 -8.79
CA ASN A 289 13.47 -22.16 -8.74
C ASN A 289 12.89 -22.11 -7.32
N CYS A 290 13.73 -22.15 -6.27
CA CYS A 290 13.24 -22.07 -4.89
C CYS A 290 12.51 -20.76 -4.55
N GLN A 291 12.76 -19.68 -5.29
CA GLN A 291 12.01 -18.42 -5.13
C GLN A 291 10.51 -18.61 -5.38
N ARG A 292 10.09 -19.58 -6.21
CA ARG A 292 8.67 -19.86 -6.47
C ARG A 292 7.98 -20.58 -5.31
N PHE A 293 8.73 -21.05 -4.32
CA PHE A 293 8.18 -21.68 -3.11
C PHE A 293 7.75 -20.68 -2.04
N LEU A 294 8.02 -19.38 -2.24
CA LEU A 294 7.76 -18.33 -1.25
C LEU A 294 8.48 -18.68 0.07
N ALA A 295 7.86 -18.47 1.24
CA ALA A 295 8.43 -18.97 2.50
C ALA A 295 8.42 -20.51 2.59
N GLY A 296 7.58 -21.20 1.82
CA GLY A 296 7.51 -22.65 1.78
C GLY A 296 6.10 -23.19 1.50
N ARG A 297 5.95 -24.50 1.60
CA ARG A 297 4.66 -25.20 1.43
C ARG A 297 3.91 -25.30 2.74
N LEU A 298 2.58 -25.19 2.67
CA LEU A 298 1.67 -25.34 3.79
C LEU A 298 1.92 -26.64 4.59
N ASN A 299 2.11 -26.50 5.90
CA ASN A 299 2.36 -27.59 6.84
C ASN A 299 1.35 -27.59 7.99
N VAL A 300 0.19 -28.22 7.77
CA VAL A 300 -0.89 -28.26 8.78
C VAL A 300 -0.44 -28.90 10.11
N PRO A 301 0.29 -30.04 10.13
CA PRO A 301 0.78 -30.62 11.39
C PRO A 301 1.72 -29.69 12.15
N GLY A 302 2.63 -29.01 11.46
CA GLY A 302 3.56 -28.07 12.09
C GLY A 302 2.84 -26.85 12.68
N ALA A 303 1.92 -26.24 11.93
CA ALA A 303 1.12 -25.12 12.43
C ALA A 303 0.25 -25.54 13.62
N HIS A 304 -0.36 -26.73 13.56
CA HIS A 304 -1.15 -27.30 14.64
C HIS A 304 -0.30 -27.52 15.91
N ALA A 305 0.92 -28.06 15.77
CA ALA A 305 1.81 -28.27 16.90
C ALA A 305 2.21 -26.94 17.58
N LEU A 306 2.52 -25.90 16.80
CA LEU A 306 2.87 -24.57 17.32
C LEU A 306 1.72 -23.93 18.10
N ILE A 307 0.46 -24.10 17.63
CA ILE A 307 -0.73 -23.55 18.31
C ILE A 307 -1.08 -24.34 19.58
N THR A 308 -0.94 -25.66 19.57
CA THR A 308 -1.40 -26.51 20.67
C THR A 308 -0.36 -26.75 21.78
N LYS A 309 0.94 -26.69 21.48
CA LYS A 309 2.01 -26.99 22.44
C LYS A 309 2.74 -25.76 23.00
N GLY A 310 2.48 -24.56 22.47
CA GLY A 310 2.95 -23.30 23.09
C GLY A 310 4.46 -23.02 23.01
N GLU A 311 5.22 -23.73 22.17
CA GLU A 311 6.65 -23.48 22.01
C GLU A 311 6.94 -22.37 20.99
N ILE A 312 6.71 -21.12 21.38
CA ILE A 312 7.50 -20.00 20.86
C ILE A 312 8.59 -19.75 21.90
N SER A 313 9.68 -20.53 21.80
CA SER A 313 11.02 -20.33 22.38
C SER A 313 11.66 -21.64 22.89
N ALA A 314 11.82 -22.68 22.05
CA ALA A 314 12.73 -23.81 22.33
C ALA A 314 13.10 -24.72 21.13
N MET A 315 12.93 -24.31 19.86
CA MET A 315 13.31 -25.17 18.71
C MET A 315 14.24 -24.49 17.70
N ILE A 316 15.19 -23.67 18.18
CA ILE A 316 16.39 -23.32 17.40
C ILE A 316 17.59 -24.20 17.80
N ASP A 317 17.49 -25.01 18.85
CA ASP A 317 18.68 -25.69 19.41
C ASP A 317 18.53 -27.21 19.68
N GLN A 318 17.51 -27.89 19.12
CA GLN A 318 17.33 -29.34 19.34
C GLN A 318 17.06 -30.21 18.10
N THR A 319 17.07 -29.65 16.88
CA THR A 319 16.92 -30.45 15.65
C THR A 319 18.22 -30.71 14.88
N GLN A 320 19.40 -30.39 15.45
CA GLN A 320 20.70 -30.74 14.85
C GLN A 320 21.42 -31.92 15.52
N GLU A 321 20.99 -32.41 16.70
CA GLU A 321 21.73 -33.50 17.38
C GLU A 321 20.97 -34.83 17.56
N GLU A 322 19.64 -34.88 17.47
CA GLU A 322 18.89 -36.15 17.67
C GLU A 322 18.56 -36.93 16.39
N ALA A 323 18.92 -36.41 15.20
CA ALA A 323 18.75 -37.14 13.93
C ALA A 323 19.98 -37.98 13.50
N MET A 324 21.07 -38.01 14.28
CA MET A 324 22.29 -38.79 13.96
C MET A 324 22.59 -39.96 14.93
N ILE A 325 21.69 -40.33 15.85
CA ILE A 325 21.92 -41.46 16.77
C ILE A 325 20.71 -42.41 16.84
N GLN A 326 20.09 -42.79 15.72
CA GLN A 326 19.24 -44.01 15.65
C GLN A 326 19.19 -44.63 14.23
N ALA A 327 20.32 -44.65 13.53
CA ALA A 327 20.48 -45.42 12.28
C ALA A 327 21.78 -46.23 12.28
N SER A 328 22.14 -46.82 13.43
CA SER A 328 23.25 -47.77 13.56
C SER A 328 22.89 -48.84 14.59
N ALA A 329 21.86 -49.61 14.29
CA ALA A 329 21.68 -50.95 14.84
C ALA A 329 20.85 -51.75 13.83
N MET A 330 21.32 -52.95 13.50
CA MET A 330 20.78 -53.94 12.53
C MET A 330 21.31 -53.81 11.10
N THR A 331 22.51 -54.35 10.84
CA THR A 331 22.70 -55.75 10.36
C THR A 331 24.19 -56.05 10.15
N GLN A 332 24.70 -57.02 10.92
CA GLN A 332 25.80 -57.94 10.54
C GLN A 332 25.35 -58.70 9.27
N GLU A 333 26.16 -59.17 8.32
CA GLU A 333 27.52 -59.72 8.34
C GLU A 333 27.94 -59.91 6.85
N PHE A 334 29.19 -59.63 6.45
CA PHE A 334 30.05 -60.47 5.58
C PHE A 334 31.39 -59.77 5.30
N THR A 335 32.46 -60.55 5.43
CA THR A 335 33.90 -60.21 5.53
C THR A 335 34.65 -59.96 4.20
N PRO A 336 35.92 -59.48 4.22
CA PRO A 336 36.50 -58.55 3.23
C PRO A 336 37.67 -59.09 2.36
N ALA A 337 38.19 -58.22 1.47
CA ALA A 337 39.62 -57.92 1.14
C ALA A 337 39.89 -57.70 -0.40
N PRO A 338 41.04 -57.14 -0.85
CA PRO A 338 41.35 -55.68 -0.84
C PRO A 338 42.01 -55.14 -2.15
N GLU A 339 42.25 -53.81 -2.15
CA GLU A 339 43.44 -53.11 -2.70
C GLU A 339 43.57 -52.81 -4.23
N MET A 340 43.70 -51.51 -4.59
CA MET A 340 44.91 -50.89 -5.21
C MET A 340 44.65 -49.67 -6.13
N ILE A 341 45.35 -48.57 -5.79
CA ILE A 341 46.15 -47.66 -6.64
C ILE A 341 45.44 -46.61 -7.55
N GLN A 342 45.68 -45.32 -7.24
CA GLN A 342 45.72 -44.20 -8.20
C GLN A 342 47.11 -44.10 -8.86
N PRO A 343 47.26 -43.44 -10.02
CA PRO A 343 47.82 -42.08 -9.97
C PRO A 343 47.31 -41.07 -11.03
N SER A 344 47.53 -39.80 -10.68
CA SER A 344 47.68 -38.52 -11.40
C SER A 344 48.30 -38.63 -12.82
N GLU A 345 48.26 -37.69 -13.79
CA GLU A 345 48.31 -36.23 -13.83
C GLU A 345 48.34 -35.78 -15.34
N MET A 346 47.96 -34.54 -15.70
CA MET A 346 48.64 -33.62 -16.68
C MET A 346 47.73 -32.60 -17.44
N SER A 347 47.87 -31.34 -17.03
CA SER A 347 48.00 -30.02 -17.70
C SER A 347 47.70 -29.73 -19.20
N HIS A 348 46.86 -28.68 -19.41
CA HIS A 348 46.89 -27.45 -20.29
C HIS A 348 46.99 -27.54 -21.84
N PRO A 349 46.63 -26.50 -22.67
CA PRO A 349 46.27 -25.07 -22.39
C PRO A 349 45.05 -24.46 -23.18
N THR A 350 44.81 -23.16 -22.91
CA THR A 350 43.85 -22.15 -23.43
C THR A 350 44.01 -21.75 -24.92
N PRO A 351 43.07 -20.97 -25.52
CA PRO A 351 43.31 -19.51 -25.64
C PRO A 351 42.08 -18.58 -25.44
N GLU A 352 42.40 -17.33 -25.07
CA GLU A 352 41.53 -16.15 -24.88
C GLU A 352 40.97 -15.57 -26.20
N VAL A 353 39.79 -14.93 -26.15
CA VAL A 353 39.55 -13.57 -26.69
C VAL A 353 38.50 -12.87 -25.81
N ALA A 354 38.82 -11.64 -25.38
CA ALA A 354 37.99 -10.74 -24.60
C ALA A 354 37.13 -9.81 -25.47
N THR A 355 35.98 -9.34 -24.98
CA THR A 355 35.63 -7.90 -24.86
C THR A 355 34.33 -7.70 -24.08
N ALA A 356 34.32 -6.64 -23.26
CA ALA A 356 33.39 -6.34 -22.19
C ALA A 356 32.27 -5.36 -22.60
N VAL A 357 31.14 -5.38 -21.88
CA VAL A 357 30.37 -4.17 -21.51
C VAL A 357 29.73 -4.40 -20.13
N THR A 358 30.18 -3.65 -19.13
CA THR A 358 29.56 -3.49 -17.81
C THR A 358 28.66 -2.25 -17.81
N PRO A 359 27.46 -2.27 -17.19
CA PRO A 359 26.84 -1.06 -16.66
C PRO A 359 27.29 -0.84 -15.22
N SER A 360 27.75 0.39 -14.98
CA SER A 360 28.21 0.93 -13.71
C SER A 360 27.15 0.81 -12.62
N GLY A 361 27.56 0.29 -11.46
CA GLY A 361 26.91 0.61 -10.20
C GLY A 361 27.12 2.09 -9.85
N ALA A 362 26.14 2.66 -9.17
CA ALA A 362 26.35 3.71 -8.20
C ALA A 362 25.80 3.16 -6.88
N GLU A 363 26.74 2.72 -6.04
CA GLU A 363 26.50 2.36 -4.65
C GLU A 363 26.11 3.61 -3.86
N GLY A 364 25.17 3.44 -2.94
CA GLY A 364 24.78 4.39 -1.91
C GLY A 364 24.37 3.61 -0.67
N GLU A 365 25.36 2.97 -0.06
CA GLU A 365 25.50 2.50 1.32
C GLU A 365 24.22 2.16 2.12
N CYS A 366 23.97 0.85 2.24
CA CYS A 366 23.31 0.24 3.39
C CYS A 366 24.18 0.40 4.64
N SER A 367 23.72 1.22 5.59
CA SER A 367 24.15 1.12 6.99
C SER A 367 23.08 0.36 7.78
N CYS A 368 23.47 -0.78 8.33
CA CYS A 368 22.65 -1.59 9.22
C CYS A 368 22.68 -0.99 10.63
N GLY A 369 21.50 -0.60 11.17
CA GLY A 369 21.35 -0.30 12.60
C GLY A 369 20.10 0.51 12.93
N GLY A 370 19.17 -0.10 13.68
CA GLY A 370 18.16 0.61 14.48
C GLY A 370 16.89 1.04 13.75
N GLY A 371 15.74 0.63 14.27
CA GLY A 371 14.43 1.01 13.73
C GLY A 371 14.20 2.52 13.73
N ALA A 372 13.76 3.02 12.59
CA ALA A 372 13.04 4.28 12.48
C ALA A 372 11.84 4.04 11.56
N VAL A 373 10.62 4.18 12.10
CA VAL A 373 9.42 4.37 11.30
C VAL A 373 9.73 5.48 10.31
N LYS A 374 9.66 5.25 8.99
CA LYS A 374 9.95 6.27 7.98
C LYS A 374 8.95 7.40 8.19
N GLN A 375 9.43 8.47 8.83
CA GLN A 375 8.60 9.56 9.31
C GLN A 375 7.94 10.23 8.11
N ILE A 376 6.61 10.37 8.11
CA ILE A 376 5.89 10.98 7.00
C ILE A 376 6.36 12.44 6.88
N GLN A 377 7.04 12.77 5.77
CA GLN A 377 7.56 14.11 5.56
C GLN A 377 6.43 15.03 5.10
N LEU A 378 5.99 15.91 6.01
CA LEU A 378 5.02 16.96 5.73
C LEU A 378 5.68 18.07 4.93
N VAL A 379 4.93 18.63 3.97
CA VAL A 379 5.37 19.78 3.20
C VAL A 379 4.28 20.85 3.17
N TYR A 380 4.70 22.11 3.27
CA TYR A 380 3.86 23.26 2.97
C TYR A 380 4.67 24.17 2.04
N ALA A 381 4.48 24.01 0.74
CA ALA A 381 5.30 24.66 -0.28
C ALA A 381 4.57 25.84 -0.93
N LEU A 382 5.34 26.83 -1.33
CA LEU A 382 4.89 27.99 -2.09
C LEU A 382 5.55 27.99 -3.46
N GLY A 383 4.85 28.47 -4.47
CA GLY A 383 5.45 28.61 -5.80
C GLY A 383 4.46 28.98 -6.88
N GLU A 384 4.90 28.79 -8.11
CA GLU A 384 4.14 28.95 -9.34
C GLU A 384 3.74 27.57 -9.88
N LEU A 385 2.51 27.44 -10.37
CA LEU A 385 2.03 26.19 -10.93
C LEU A 385 2.50 26.04 -12.39
N GLY A 386 2.94 24.84 -12.76
CA GLY A 386 3.30 24.48 -14.13
C GLY A 386 2.85 23.06 -14.49
N THR A 387 3.15 22.67 -15.73
CA THR A 387 2.87 21.32 -16.25
C THR A 387 4.06 20.80 -17.04
N ASP A 388 4.30 19.50 -16.96
CA ASP A 388 5.33 18.76 -17.68
C ASP A 388 4.76 17.43 -18.21
N PHE A 389 5.31 16.91 -19.31
CA PHE A 389 4.84 15.65 -19.91
C PHE A 389 5.54 14.41 -19.35
N GLY A 390 6.73 14.58 -18.77
CA GLY A 390 7.58 13.51 -18.23
C GLY A 390 8.34 12.72 -19.30
N SER A 391 7.65 12.25 -20.34
CA SER A 391 8.23 11.47 -21.43
C SER A 391 7.78 11.93 -22.81
N GLU A 392 8.60 11.68 -23.82
CA GLU A 392 8.25 11.98 -25.22
C GLU A 392 7.03 11.19 -25.68
N ALA A 393 6.91 9.92 -25.29
CA ALA A 393 5.74 9.10 -25.62
C ALA A 393 4.44 9.71 -25.08
N ARG A 394 4.46 10.28 -23.87
CA ARG A 394 3.29 10.92 -23.29
C ARG A 394 2.97 12.25 -23.96
N ARG A 395 4.00 13.04 -24.29
CA ARG A 395 3.87 14.27 -25.08
C ARG A 395 3.20 13.98 -26.43
N ASP A 396 3.67 12.97 -27.14
CA ASP A 396 3.18 12.63 -28.48
C ASP A 396 1.75 12.07 -28.45
N ALA A 397 1.42 11.24 -27.45
CA ALA A 397 0.05 10.78 -27.22
C ALA A 397 -0.91 11.96 -26.96
N PHE A 398 -0.47 12.96 -26.18
CA PHE A 398 -1.26 14.14 -25.89
C PHE A 398 -1.49 15.01 -27.13
N TYR A 399 -0.48 15.17 -27.99
CA TYR A 399 -0.61 15.90 -29.25
C TYR A 399 -1.49 15.18 -30.28
N GLN A 400 -1.52 13.84 -30.28
CA GLN A 400 -2.43 13.09 -31.15
C GLN A 400 -3.89 13.19 -30.70
N ALA A 401 -4.13 13.28 -29.38
CA ALA A 401 -5.47 13.38 -28.82
C ALA A 401 -6.03 14.82 -28.83
N LYS A 402 -5.18 15.84 -28.74
CA LYS A 402 -5.57 17.26 -28.73
C LYS A 402 -5.65 17.83 -30.16
N PRO A 403 -6.76 18.49 -30.55
CA PRO A 403 -6.80 19.27 -31.79
C PRO A 403 -5.68 20.34 -31.82
N GLU A 404 -5.00 20.48 -32.95
CA GLU A 404 -3.77 21.30 -33.06
C GLU A 404 -4.01 22.78 -32.67
N GLU A 405 -5.16 23.33 -33.02
CA GLU A 405 -5.56 24.74 -32.80
C GLU A 405 -6.09 25.06 -31.38
N MET A 406 -6.34 24.06 -30.53
CA MET A 406 -6.96 24.28 -29.21
C MET A 406 -5.92 24.54 -28.10
N PRO A 407 -6.06 25.58 -27.26
CA PRO A 407 -5.21 25.78 -26.08
C PRO A 407 -5.27 24.59 -25.10
N LEU A 408 -4.16 24.31 -24.40
CA LEU A 408 -4.04 23.16 -23.50
C LEU A 408 -5.13 23.15 -22.42
N LEU A 409 -5.37 24.29 -21.78
CA LEU A 409 -6.36 24.40 -20.70
C LEU A 409 -7.80 24.20 -21.20
N ASP A 410 -8.13 24.67 -22.41
CA ASP A 410 -9.46 24.49 -23.00
C ASP A 410 -9.73 23.02 -23.34
N TYR A 411 -8.69 22.31 -23.79
CA TYR A 411 -8.77 20.87 -24.02
C TYR A 411 -8.97 20.09 -22.72
N LEU A 412 -8.24 20.46 -21.67
CA LEU A 412 -8.38 19.84 -20.35
C LEU A 412 -9.77 20.07 -19.76
N ASP A 413 -10.40 21.22 -19.98
CA ASP A 413 -11.75 21.48 -19.48
C ASP A 413 -12.82 20.63 -20.16
N GLN A 414 -12.65 20.35 -21.46
CA GLN A 414 -13.51 19.42 -22.19
C GLN A 414 -13.24 17.95 -21.81
N ASN A 415 -12.00 17.63 -21.42
CA ASN A 415 -11.54 16.29 -21.08
C ASN A 415 -10.84 16.25 -19.70
N PRO A 416 -11.58 16.38 -18.58
CA PRO A 416 -10.98 16.48 -17.25
C PRO A 416 -10.06 15.34 -16.84
N TRP A 417 -10.29 14.13 -17.37
CA TRP A 417 -9.47 12.96 -17.06
C TRP A 417 -8.05 13.06 -17.62
N GLU A 418 -7.82 13.83 -18.70
CA GLU A 418 -6.48 14.03 -19.28
C GLU A 418 -5.56 14.87 -18.38
N ALA A 419 -6.12 15.58 -17.40
CA ALA A 419 -5.33 16.28 -16.40
C ALA A 419 -4.45 15.32 -15.58
N GLN A 420 -4.86 14.05 -15.43
CA GLN A 420 -4.07 13.02 -14.76
C GLN A 420 -2.86 12.58 -15.59
N SER A 421 -2.93 12.72 -16.92
CA SER A 421 -1.83 12.40 -17.83
C SER A 421 -0.67 13.39 -17.70
N LEU A 422 -0.91 14.62 -17.22
CA LEU A 422 0.14 15.63 -17.05
C LEU A 422 0.81 15.53 -15.68
N ILE A 423 2.11 15.80 -15.65
CA ILE A 423 2.84 16.04 -14.40
C ILE A 423 2.61 17.51 -14.04
N TRP A 424 1.91 17.76 -12.95
CA TRP A 424 1.76 19.12 -12.43
C TRP A 424 3.01 19.45 -11.64
N THR A 425 3.61 20.62 -11.84
CA THR A 425 4.83 21.02 -11.13
C THR A 425 4.58 22.24 -10.28
N LEU A 426 5.18 22.27 -9.09
CA LEU A 426 5.34 23.49 -8.32
C LEU A 426 6.74 24.03 -8.57
N ASN A 427 6.82 25.26 -9.04
CA ASN A 427 8.06 25.90 -9.44
C ASN A 427 8.40 27.04 -8.49
N LEU A 428 9.68 27.21 -8.20
CA LEU A 428 10.22 28.36 -7.48
C LEU A 428 11.25 29.01 -8.41
N ASP A 429 10.97 30.24 -8.86
CA ASP A 429 11.73 30.96 -9.90
C ASP A 429 11.95 30.11 -11.17
N ALA A 430 10.86 29.61 -11.76
CA ALA A 430 10.88 28.72 -12.92
C ALA A 430 11.65 27.39 -12.72
N THR A 431 12.14 27.09 -11.52
CA THR A 431 12.79 25.81 -11.20
C THR A 431 11.77 24.88 -10.57
N PRO A 432 11.48 23.70 -11.14
CA PRO A 432 10.54 22.76 -10.54
C PRO A 432 11.14 22.21 -9.25
N ILE A 433 10.45 22.44 -8.14
CA ILE A 433 10.83 21.97 -6.80
C ILE A 433 10.03 20.73 -6.38
N TYR A 434 8.80 20.59 -6.87
CA TYR A 434 7.93 19.45 -6.59
C TYR A 434 7.10 19.07 -7.81
N ALA A 435 6.79 17.77 -7.94
CA ALA A 435 5.71 17.28 -8.78
C ALA A 435 4.45 17.08 -7.92
N ILE A 436 3.33 17.69 -8.30
CA ILE A 436 2.05 17.59 -7.60
C ILE A 436 1.29 16.42 -8.23
N VAL A 437 1.04 15.38 -7.44
CA VAL A 437 0.29 14.20 -7.87
C VAL A 437 -0.91 14.04 -6.93
N PRO A 438 -2.09 14.56 -7.31
CA PRO A 438 -3.31 14.32 -6.56
C PRO A 438 -3.66 12.82 -6.53
N VAL A 439 -3.90 12.29 -5.33
CA VAL A 439 -4.32 10.90 -5.15
C VAL A 439 -5.55 10.83 -4.25
N GLY A 440 -6.29 9.73 -4.35
CA GLY A 440 -7.44 9.44 -3.51
C GLY A 440 -8.76 10.08 -3.95
N ALA A 441 -9.76 10.06 -3.07
CA ALA A 441 -11.16 10.35 -3.42
C ALA A 441 -11.42 11.80 -3.87
N TYR A 442 -10.52 12.72 -3.54
CA TYR A 442 -10.61 14.13 -3.93
C TYR A 442 -9.62 14.50 -5.05
N ALA A 443 -8.95 13.53 -5.67
CA ALA A 443 -7.98 13.79 -6.73
C ALA A 443 -8.59 14.62 -7.87
N SER A 444 -9.82 14.29 -8.31
CA SER A 444 -10.54 15.07 -9.33
C SER A 444 -10.73 16.53 -8.89
N LEU A 445 -11.18 16.76 -7.67
CA LEU A 445 -11.36 18.11 -7.12
C LEU A 445 -10.03 18.89 -7.04
N ILE A 446 -8.93 18.21 -6.76
CA ILE A 446 -7.60 18.83 -6.75
C ILE A 446 -7.17 19.16 -8.18
N TYR A 447 -7.34 18.25 -9.15
CA TYR A 447 -7.07 18.56 -10.57
C TYR A 447 -7.93 19.73 -11.07
N ASP A 448 -9.20 19.80 -10.67
CA ASP A 448 -10.08 20.94 -10.95
C ASP A 448 -9.52 22.24 -10.36
N ARG A 449 -9.03 22.18 -9.12
CA ARG A 449 -8.40 23.31 -8.43
C ARG A 449 -7.11 23.76 -9.09
N LEU A 450 -6.23 22.83 -9.48
CA LEU A 450 -4.98 23.11 -10.19
C LEU A 450 -5.24 23.74 -11.56
N ARG A 451 -6.22 23.22 -12.32
CA ARG A 451 -6.65 23.83 -13.58
C ARG A 451 -7.19 25.24 -13.38
N SER A 452 -8.03 25.43 -12.35
CA SER A 452 -8.55 26.76 -12.00
C SER A 452 -7.43 27.74 -11.65
N PHE A 453 -6.39 27.30 -10.94
CA PHE A 453 -5.24 28.14 -10.62
C PHE A 453 -4.39 28.48 -11.84
N LEU A 454 -4.20 27.53 -12.76
CA LEU A 454 -3.41 27.76 -13.96
C LEU A 454 -4.14 28.62 -15.00
N ARG A 455 -5.48 28.63 -14.98
CA ARG A 455 -6.33 29.42 -15.90
C ARG A 455 -6.50 30.87 -15.46
N ASP A 456 -6.55 31.12 -14.15
CA ASP A 456 -6.78 32.46 -13.63
C ASP A 456 -5.51 33.32 -13.74
N GLU A 457 -5.50 34.27 -14.66
CA GLU A 457 -4.39 35.22 -14.84
C GLU A 457 -4.15 36.09 -13.60
N ASN A 458 -5.11 36.16 -12.67
CA ASN A 458 -4.97 36.87 -11.40
C ASN A 458 -4.36 36.00 -10.29
N ILE A 459 -3.89 34.78 -10.60
CA ILE A 459 -3.19 33.91 -9.66
C ILE A 459 -1.73 33.78 -10.11
N GLU A 460 -0.84 34.42 -9.38
CA GLU A 460 0.61 34.38 -9.63
C GLU A 460 1.30 33.35 -8.73
N ARG A 461 0.72 33.08 -7.57
CA ARG A 461 1.33 32.29 -6.50
C ARG A 461 0.32 31.32 -5.92
N VAL A 462 0.78 30.12 -5.60
CA VAL A 462 -0.02 29.09 -4.94
C VAL A 462 0.66 28.54 -3.70
N SER A 463 -0.16 28.09 -2.76
CA SER A 463 0.24 27.30 -1.60
C SER A 463 -0.23 25.87 -1.78
N ILE A 464 0.67 24.90 -1.57
CA ILE A 464 0.40 23.47 -1.72
C ILE A 464 0.81 22.76 -0.42
N PRO A 465 -0.14 22.54 0.50
CA PRO A 465 0.07 21.66 1.64
C PRO A 465 0.00 20.21 1.18
N GLY A 466 0.85 19.35 1.72
CA GLY A 466 0.82 17.94 1.36
C GLY A 466 1.84 17.08 2.09
N ARG A 467 2.04 15.88 1.55
CA ARG A 467 3.01 14.90 2.04
C ARG A 467 3.95 14.53 0.89
N VAL A 468 5.24 14.44 1.16
CA VAL A 468 6.22 14.00 0.16
C VAL A 468 6.15 12.48 0.01
N ALA A 469 5.92 11.99 -1.20
CA ALA A 469 5.73 10.58 -1.51
C ALA A 469 6.47 10.18 -2.79
N GLY A 470 7.77 9.90 -2.66
CA GLY A 470 8.62 9.47 -3.77
C GLY A 470 9.16 10.62 -4.61
N SER A 471 9.59 10.31 -5.83
CA SER A 471 10.12 11.27 -6.79
C SER A 471 9.72 10.90 -8.21
N MET A 472 9.73 11.89 -9.10
CA MET A 472 9.34 11.74 -10.49
C MET A 472 10.35 12.44 -11.39
N LYS A 473 10.64 11.81 -12.54
CA LYS A 473 11.51 12.38 -13.56
C LYS A 473 10.69 13.22 -14.53
N LEU A 474 11.08 14.47 -14.70
CA LEU A 474 10.50 15.41 -15.67
C LEU A 474 11.10 15.19 -17.07
N LEU A 475 10.47 15.78 -18.08
CA LEU A 475 10.93 15.69 -19.47
C LEU A 475 12.36 16.25 -19.64
N SER A 476 12.73 17.26 -18.86
CA SER A 476 14.09 17.81 -18.79
C SER A 476 15.15 16.81 -18.30
N GLY A 477 14.72 15.67 -17.74
CA GLY A 477 15.58 14.68 -17.09
C GLY A 477 15.80 14.94 -15.60
N GLN A 478 15.39 16.10 -15.08
CA GLN A 478 15.45 16.44 -13.66
C GLN A 478 14.50 15.54 -12.86
N THR A 479 14.96 15.04 -11.72
CA THR A 479 14.13 14.28 -10.78
C THR A 479 13.72 15.19 -9.63
N VAL A 480 12.41 15.33 -9.42
CA VAL A 480 11.83 16.16 -8.36
C VAL A 480 11.00 15.31 -7.40
N PRO A 481 10.97 15.64 -6.10
CA PRO A 481 10.10 14.96 -5.14
C PRO A 481 8.62 15.13 -5.50
N VAL A 482 7.82 14.10 -5.25
CA VAL A 482 6.38 14.12 -5.49
C VAL A 482 5.67 14.54 -4.21
N VAL A 483 4.75 15.49 -4.32
CA VAL A 483 3.86 15.93 -3.26
C VAL A 483 2.46 15.40 -3.56
N VAL A 484 1.89 14.72 -2.59
CA VAL A 484 0.47 14.40 -2.53
C VAL A 484 -0.22 15.56 -1.83
N PRO A 485 -0.95 16.42 -2.56
CA PRO A 485 -1.56 17.62 -1.98
C PRO A 485 -2.85 17.30 -1.22
N GLU A 486 -3.14 18.09 -0.19
CA GLU A 486 -4.45 18.16 0.44
C GLU A 486 -5.25 19.31 -0.17
N VAL A 487 -6.53 19.09 -0.53
CA VAL A 487 -7.39 20.15 -1.12
C VAL A 487 -7.48 21.36 -0.20
N ARG A 488 -7.61 21.10 1.11
CA ARG A 488 -7.76 22.14 2.12
C ARG A 488 -6.40 22.80 2.35
N GLY A 489 -6.39 24.13 2.32
CA GLY A 489 -5.15 24.90 2.43
C GLY A 489 -4.49 25.21 1.08
N MET A 490 -5.05 24.76 -0.04
CA MET A 490 -4.65 25.22 -1.37
C MET A 490 -5.27 26.58 -1.68
N TYR A 491 -4.44 27.62 -1.58
CA TYR A 491 -4.79 28.99 -1.94
C TYR A 491 -3.96 29.47 -3.12
N GLY A 492 -4.60 30.24 -4.01
CA GLY A 492 -3.95 30.99 -5.08
C GLY A 492 -4.22 32.47 -4.89
N TRP A 493 -3.22 33.32 -5.15
CA TRP A 493 -3.32 34.78 -5.04
C TRP A 493 -2.38 35.48 -6.02
N SER A 494 -2.67 36.75 -6.31
CA SER A 494 -1.73 37.70 -6.93
C SER A 494 -1.51 38.88 -6.00
N ILE A 495 -0.36 39.53 -6.14
CA ILE A 495 -0.05 40.73 -5.38
C ILE A 495 -1.03 41.86 -5.72
N ALA A 496 -1.46 41.95 -6.99
CA ALA A 496 -2.44 42.93 -7.44
C ALA A 496 -3.80 42.81 -6.74
N ALA A 497 -4.38 41.60 -6.69
CA ALA A 497 -5.68 41.38 -6.04
C ALA A 497 -5.64 41.69 -4.53
N LEU A 498 -4.50 41.42 -3.89
CA LEU A 498 -4.30 41.68 -2.47
C LEU A 498 -4.18 43.16 -2.17
N ILE A 499 -3.45 43.90 -3.00
CA ILE A 499 -3.35 45.35 -2.90
C ILE A 499 -4.74 45.98 -3.02
N GLU A 500 -5.56 45.55 -3.97
CA GLU A 500 -6.92 46.06 -4.14
C GLU A 500 -7.79 45.85 -2.90
N GLN A 501 -7.69 44.68 -2.26
CA GLN A 501 -8.41 44.40 -1.03
C GLN A 501 -7.97 45.33 0.12
N LEU A 502 -6.67 45.62 0.23
CA LEU A 502 -6.10 46.51 1.25
C LEU A 502 -6.36 48.00 0.98
N MET A 503 -6.58 48.37 -0.28
CA MET A 503 -6.95 49.73 -0.65
C MET A 503 -8.40 50.05 -0.27
N GLN A 504 -9.28 49.06 -0.15
CA GLN A 504 -10.68 49.28 0.28
C GLN A 504 -10.78 49.75 1.75
N THR A 505 -9.77 49.49 2.58
CA THR A 505 -9.73 49.84 4.00
C THR A 505 -9.00 51.15 4.29
N ASN A 506 -8.72 51.97 3.25
CA ASN A 506 -7.73 53.04 3.32
C ASN A 506 -7.99 54.10 4.43
N PRO A 507 -7.02 54.35 5.32
CA PRO A 507 -6.94 55.57 6.12
C PRO A 507 -6.49 56.75 5.24
N SER A 508 -7.17 57.88 5.35
CA SER A 508 -6.91 59.09 4.58
C SER A 508 -5.50 59.66 4.82
N GLY A 509 -4.67 59.83 3.79
CA GLY A 509 -3.49 60.71 3.92
C GLY A 509 -2.26 60.50 3.02
N ALA A 510 -2.09 59.36 2.35
CA ALA A 510 -0.96 59.13 1.43
C ALA A 510 -1.39 59.30 -0.04
N SER A 511 -0.45 59.67 -0.93
CA SER A 511 -0.71 59.56 -2.37
C SER A 511 -1.03 58.09 -2.67
N GLU A 512 -2.17 57.85 -3.31
CA GLU A 512 -2.72 56.50 -3.52
C GLU A 512 -1.69 55.58 -4.23
N GLN A 513 -0.89 56.17 -5.12
CA GLN A 513 0.17 55.48 -5.85
C GLN A 513 1.38 55.13 -4.99
N ASP A 514 1.86 56.04 -4.12
CA ASP A 514 3.01 55.74 -3.26
C ASP A 514 2.65 54.67 -2.23
N TYR A 515 1.42 54.71 -1.72
CA TYR A 515 0.90 53.69 -0.83
C TYR A 515 0.84 52.32 -1.49
N ARG A 516 0.33 52.27 -2.73
CA ARG A 516 0.27 51.06 -3.56
C ARG A 516 1.66 50.47 -3.77
N ASN A 517 2.62 51.30 -4.19
CA ASN A 517 4.00 50.88 -4.46
C ASN A 517 4.67 50.35 -3.18
N LYS A 518 4.48 51.01 -2.03
CA LYS A 518 5.04 50.57 -0.74
C LYS A 518 4.48 49.20 -0.33
N ILE A 519 3.16 49.01 -0.37
CA ILE A 519 2.55 47.71 -0.02
C ILE A 519 3.04 46.61 -0.95
N GLN A 520 3.12 46.90 -2.24
CA GLN A 520 3.65 45.96 -3.23
C GLN A 520 5.06 45.50 -2.85
N GLU A 521 5.98 46.43 -2.61
CA GLU A 521 7.36 46.12 -2.23
C GLU A 521 7.43 45.27 -0.95
N TYR A 522 6.59 45.55 0.05
CA TYR A 522 6.54 44.74 1.27
C TYR A 522 6.03 43.32 1.02
N LEU A 523 4.93 43.16 0.29
CA LEU A 523 4.36 41.86 0.01
C LEU A 523 5.30 41.01 -0.84
N GLU A 524 5.95 41.62 -1.84
CA GLU A 524 7.00 40.98 -2.62
C GLU A 524 8.14 40.54 -1.71
N ARG A 525 8.69 41.45 -0.91
CA ARG A 525 9.84 41.15 -0.04
C ARG A 525 9.52 40.06 0.99
N ILE A 526 8.34 40.10 1.62
CA ILE A 526 7.89 39.06 2.54
C ILE A 526 7.82 37.71 1.82
N TYR A 527 7.21 37.66 0.63
CA TYR A 527 7.15 36.42 -0.14
C TYR A 527 8.54 35.88 -0.49
N TYR A 528 9.44 36.74 -0.98
CA TYR A 528 10.80 36.35 -1.39
C TYR A 528 11.68 35.92 -0.21
N GLU A 529 11.53 36.55 0.95
CA GLU A 529 12.26 36.16 2.18
C GLU A 529 11.65 34.91 2.83
N PHE A 530 10.35 34.66 2.67
CA PHE A 530 9.68 33.54 3.35
C PHE A 530 9.76 32.24 2.55
N ARG A 531 9.69 32.31 1.23
CA ARG A 531 9.61 31.12 0.38
C ARG A 531 10.83 30.22 0.56
N ASN A 532 10.56 28.95 0.74
CA ASN A 532 11.55 27.90 0.90
C ASN A 532 10.91 26.55 0.51
N LEU A 533 11.66 25.45 0.59
CA LEU A 533 11.17 24.11 0.23
C LEU A 533 9.99 23.63 1.09
N GLY A 534 9.81 24.17 2.29
CA GLY A 534 8.63 23.91 3.11
C GLY A 534 8.66 22.52 3.76
N THR A 535 9.84 21.95 3.99
CA THR A 535 9.98 20.56 4.47
C THR A 535 10.16 20.46 5.98
N THR A 536 10.97 21.35 6.56
CA THR A 536 11.17 21.38 8.02
C THR A 536 10.00 22.10 8.71
N PRO A 537 9.72 21.83 9.99
CA PRO A 537 8.68 22.54 10.72
C PRO A 537 8.85 24.08 10.69
N GLN A 538 10.09 24.57 10.82
CA GLN A 538 10.45 25.98 10.72
C GLN A 538 10.10 26.55 9.34
N GLU A 539 10.50 25.83 8.29
CA GLU A 539 10.22 26.17 6.89
C GLU A 539 8.72 26.24 6.58
N ARG A 540 7.95 25.25 7.08
CA ARG A 540 6.49 25.22 6.96
C ARG A 540 5.84 26.41 7.67
N ALA A 541 6.32 26.75 8.87
CA ALA A 541 5.81 27.89 9.64
C ALA A 541 6.06 29.20 8.89
N LEU A 542 7.23 29.33 8.27
CA LEU A 542 7.60 30.50 7.47
C LEU A 542 6.73 30.58 6.20
N ASN A 543 6.65 29.50 5.40
CA ASN A 543 5.83 29.47 4.18
C ASN A 543 4.34 29.74 4.49
N PHE A 544 3.78 29.14 5.54
CA PHE A 544 2.40 29.40 5.95
C PHE A 544 2.18 30.84 6.41
N SER A 545 3.17 31.44 7.08
CA SER A 545 3.10 32.85 7.47
C SER A 545 3.10 33.77 6.25
N ALA A 546 3.66 33.35 5.11
CA ALA A 546 3.59 34.11 3.86
C ALA A 546 2.16 34.11 3.30
N THR A 547 1.46 32.96 3.39
CA THR A 547 0.04 32.87 3.03
C THR A 547 -0.84 33.69 3.96
N ASN A 548 -0.46 33.81 5.25
CA ASN A 548 -1.14 34.67 6.22
C ASN A 548 -0.60 36.10 6.26
N ALA A 549 0.34 36.47 5.37
CA ALA A 549 0.89 37.83 5.31
C ALA A 549 -0.21 38.89 5.11
N PHE A 550 -1.40 38.48 4.68
CA PHE A 550 -2.61 39.31 4.60
C PHE A 550 -3.08 39.85 5.94
N GLN A 551 -2.93 39.08 7.03
CA GLN A 551 -3.17 39.58 8.38
C GLN A 551 -2.17 40.68 8.76
N ILE A 552 -0.93 40.54 8.28
CA ILE A 552 0.10 41.56 8.47
C ILE A 552 -0.26 42.79 7.65
N ALA A 553 -0.72 42.63 6.41
CA ALA A 553 -1.03 43.74 5.54
C ALA A 553 -2.20 44.60 6.04
N ASP A 554 -3.26 43.97 6.59
CA ASP A 554 -4.34 44.66 7.29
C ASP A 554 -3.81 45.43 8.52
N VAL A 555 -2.98 44.78 9.35
CA VAL A 555 -2.37 45.43 10.51
C VAL A 555 -1.35 46.52 10.12
N MET A 556 -0.66 46.37 8.99
CA MET A 556 0.27 47.34 8.42
C MET A 556 -0.48 48.53 7.85
N SER A 557 -1.67 48.35 7.28
CA SER A 557 -2.52 49.46 6.81
C SER A 557 -2.86 50.46 7.92
N THR A 558 -2.95 49.98 9.17
CA THR A 558 -3.11 50.85 10.34
C THR A 558 -1.82 51.53 10.80
N GLY A 559 -0.65 51.03 10.36
CA GLY A 559 0.68 51.50 10.74
C GLY A 559 1.46 52.25 9.65
N THR A 560 1.07 52.15 8.38
CA THR A 560 1.65 52.82 7.20
C THR A 560 1.46 54.33 7.17
N ALA A 561 0.80 54.90 8.18
CA ALA A 561 0.95 56.32 8.53
C ALA A 561 2.37 56.66 9.03
N ALA A 562 3.21 55.67 9.31
CA ALA A 562 4.62 55.83 9.65
C ALA A 562 5.50 55.12 8.60
N ASP A 563 6.54 55.78 8.12
CA ASP A 563 7.53 55.20 7.21
C ASP A 563 8.36 54.11 7.91
N ILE A 564 7.87 52.86 7.92
CA ILE A 564 8.51 51.72 8.58
C ILE A 564 8.99 50.70 7.53
N GLY A 565 10.30 50.45 7.43
CA GLY A 565 10.89 49.43 6.56
C GLY A 565 10.96 48.05 7.22
N LEU A 566 10.95 46.98 6.43
CA LEU A 566 11.17 45.61 6.90
C LEU A 566 12.66 45.41 7.27
N ASP A 567 12.93 45.07 8.54
CA ASP A 567 14.27 44.86 9.09
C ASP A 567 14.68 43.38 8.99
N THR A 568 14.06 42.55 9.82
CA THR A 568 14.44 41.15 10.00
C THR A 568 13.22 40.28 10.24
N ILE A 569 13.32 39.03 9.80
CA ILE A 569 12.34 37.98 10.05
C ILE A 569 13.04 36.86 10.82
N THR A 570 12.43 36.46 11.94
CA THR A 570 12.95 35.40 12.79
C THR A 570 11.88 34.39 13.09
N VAL A 571 12.26 33.11 13.14
CA VAL A 571 11.38 31.99 13.46
C VAL A 571 11.99 31.23 14.61
N GLU A 572 11.28 31.15 15.73
CA GLU A 572 11.71 30.44 16.92
C GLU A 572 10.62 29.49 17.41
N LYS A 573 11.00 28.44 18.15
CA LYS A 573 10.00 27.52 18.71
C LYS A 573 9.19 28.24 19.78
N SER A 574 7.86 28.17 19.67
CA SER A 574 6.97 28.90 20.57
C SER A 574 6.92 28.23 21.95
N PRO A 575 7.00 28.99 23.05
CA PRO A 575 6.73 28.47 24.38
C PRO A 575 5.22 28.29 24.64
N ILE A 576 4.36 28.80 23.75
CA ILE A 576 2.89 28.80 23.89
C ILE A 576 2.32 27.72 22.97
N CYS A 577 2.47 26.46 23.37
CA CYS A 577 1.94 25.30 22.65
C CYS A 577 1.17 24.38 23.59
N ARG A 578 0.20 23.65 23.03
CA ARG A 578 -0.40 22.51 23.71
C ARG A 578 0.63 21.38 23.80
N PRO A 579 0.50 20.46 24.78
CA PRO A 579 1.21 19.18 24.71
C PRO A 579 0.94 18.54 23.34
N ASP A 580 1.99 18.04 22.69
CA ASP A 580 1.99 17.41 21.34
C ASP A 580 1.83 18.36 20.13
N SER A 581 1.74 19.68 20.33
CA SER A 581 1.82 20.66 19.24
C SER A 581 3.27 21.05 18.91
N ASP A 582 3.54 21.31 17.64
CA ASP A 582 4.81 21.84 17.15
C ASP A 582 4.57 23.24 16.61
N CYS A 583 4.59 24.23 17.51
CA CYS A 583 4.36 25.62 17.15
C CYS A 583 5.61 26.49 17.16
N TYR A 584 5.60 27.45 16.25
CA TYR A 584 6.67 28.40 16.00
C TYR A 584 6.14 29.82 16.06
N ASP A 585 6.90 30.68 16.73
CA ASP A 585 6.68 32.11 16.73
C ASP A 585 7.46 32.72 15.56
N VAL A 586 6.73 33.25 14.57
CA VAL A 586 7.28 34.02 13.45
C VAL A 586 7.22 35.49 13.84
N LYS A 587 8.37 36.13 13.97
CA LYS A 587 8.51 37.54 14.32
C LYS A 587 9.01 38.33 13.12
N VAL A 588 8.25 39.33 12.73
CA VAL A 588 8.59 40.26 11.65
C VAL A 588 8.87 41.62 12.29
N LYS A 589 10.12 42.06 12.22
CA LYS A 589 10.60 43.32 12.79
C LYS A 589 10.66 44.39 11.71
N PHE A 590 10.18 45.57 12.06
CA PHE A 590 10.20 46.77 11.23
C PHE A 590 10.98 47.88 11.93
N PHE A 591 11.68 48.70 11.16
CA PHE A 591 12.44 49.86 11.61
C PHE A 591 11.92 51.14 10.94
N ASN A 592 12.05 52.29 11.59
CA ASN A 592 11.61 53.55 10.98
C ASN A 592 12.64 54.05 9.94
N LEU A 593 12.19 54.37 8.73
CA LEU A 593 13.03 54.83 7.61
C LEU A 593 13.48 56.29 7.74
N GLU A 594 12.70 57.15 8.40
CA GLU A 594 13.04 58.57 8.58
C GLU A 594 14.08 58.79 9.71
N ASP A 595 13.96 58.03 10.80
CA ASP A 595 14.84 58.16 11.96
C ASP A 595 15.09 56.79 12.61
N SER A 596 16.31 56.29 12.46
CA SER A 596 16.76 55.01 13.03
C SER A 596 16.75 54.97 14.56
N ARG A 597 16.54 56.12 15.23
CA ARG A 597 16.37 56.23 16.69
C ARG A 597 14.92 56.12 17.16
N ARG A 598 13.95 56.12 16.25
CA ARG A 598 12.54 55.87 16.58
C ARG A 598 12.31 54.39 16.79
N ALA A 599 11.46 54.06 17.77
CA ALA A 599 11.14 52.69 18.11
C ALA A 599 10.58 51.94 16.89
N GLY A 600 11.21 50.81 16.58
CA GLY A 600 10.70 49.86 15.59
C GLY A 600 9.44 49.15 16.10
N LYS A 601 8.79 48.37 15.23
CA LYS A 601 7.61 47.58 15.58
C LYS A 601 7.87 46.11 15.28
N ILE A 602 7.51 45.23 16.20
CA ILE A 602 7.59 43.78 16.01
C ILE A 602 6.17 43.25 15.92
N PHE A 603 5.92 42.40 14.93
CA PHE A 603 4.72 41.59 14.82
C PHE A 603 5.07 40.13 15.05
N ARG A 604 4.25 39.43 15.83
CA ARG A 604 4.43 38.01 16.13
C ARG A 604 3.18 37.22 15.79
N PHE A 605 3.41 36.14 15.05
CA PHE A 605 2.44 35.10 14.70
C PHE A 605 2.88 33.81 15.37
N THR A 606 1.96 33.09 15.98
CA THR A 606 2.22 31.73 16.46
C THR A 606 1.54 30.78 15.48
N VAL A 607 2.31 29.86 14.89
CA VAL A 607 1.84 28.90 13.89
C VAL A 607 2.08 27.51 14.39
N ASP A 608 1.04 26.67 14.44
CA ASP A 608 1.15 25.23 14.67
C ASP A 608 1.34 24.52 13.33
N VAL A 609 2.42 23.74 13.21
CA VAL A 609 2.79 22.97 12.02
C VAL A 609 2.82 21.46 12.30
N SER A 610 2.16 21.00 13.36
CA SER A 610 2.02 19.57 13.69
C SER A 610 1.33 18.76 12.59
N GLU A 611 0.40 19.40 11.88
CA GLU A 611 -0.43 18.77 10.84
C GLU A 611 -0.04 19.23 9.43
N VAL A 612 -0.56 18.53 8.41
CA VAL A 612 -0.32 18.84 6.98
C VAL A 612 -0.75 20.28 6.65
N ILE A 613 -1.83 20.75 7.27
CA ILE A 613 -2.35 22.09 7.12
C ILE A 613 -2.02 22.86 8.39
N PRO A 614 -1.05 23.78 8.35
CA PRO A 614 -0.72 24.58 9.50
C PRO A 614 -1.89 25.47 9.94
N VAL A 615 -1.90 25.87 11.20
CA VAL A 615 -2.93 26.75 11.76
C VAL A 615 -2.32 27.88 12.58
N SER A 616 -2.92 29.07 12.48
CA SER A 616 -2.53 30.22 13.32
C SER A 616 -3.14 30.06 14.72
N ILE A 617 -2.30 30.18 15.75
CA ILE A 617 -2.73 30.17 17.15
C ILE A 617 -2.94 31.60 17.64
N GLY A 618 -4.19 31.94 17.93
CA GLY A 618 -4.57 33.23 18.51
C GLY A 618 -4.54 34.39 17.51
N ARG A 619 -4.48 35.62 18.05
CA ARG A 619 -4.41 36.86 17.25
C ARG A 619 -2.98 37.34 17.12
N VAL A 620 -2.68 38.02 16.02
CA VAL A 620 -1.42 38.74 15.81
C VAL A 620 -1.12 39.64 17.00
N ARG A 621 0.11 39.55 17.52
CA ARG A 621 0.59 40.42 18.59
C ARG A 621 1.55 41.44 18.01
N SER A 622 1.47 42.68 18.47
CA SER A 622 2.42 43.72 18.08
C SER A 622 2.84 44.56 19.26
N TRP A 623 4.11 44.94 19.30
CA TRP A 623 4.64 45.89 20.28
C TRP A 623 5.79 46.69 19.68
N SER A 624 6.07 47.85 20.27
CA SER A 624 7.21 48.68 19.88
C SER A 624 8.48 48.22 20.60
N ILE A 625 9.61 48.26 19.91
CA ILE A 625 10.93 48.00 20.48
C ILE A 625 11.80 49.24 20.32
N ALA A 626 12.47 49.67 21.37
CA ALA A 626 13.47 50.73 21.26
C ALA A 626 14.60 50.24 20.34
N SER A 627 15.00 51.10 19.41
CA SER A 627 16.09 50.88 18.45
C SER A 627 17.41 50.57 19.14
#